data_AF-A0A7Y3TTJ6-F1
#
_entry.id   AF-A0A7Y3TTJ6-F1
#
_cell.length_a   1.000
_cell.length_b   1.000
_cell.length_c   1.000
_cell.angle_alpha   90.00
_cell.angle_beta   90.00
_cell.angle_gamma   90.00
#
_symmetry.space_group_name_H-M   'P 1'
#
loop_
_entity.id
_entity.type
_entity.pdbx_description
1 polymer ?
#
loop_
_entity_poly.entity_id
_entity_poly.type
_entity_poly.pdbx_seq_one_letter_code
_entity_poly.pdbx_strand_id
1 'polypeptide(L)' 'MIALHAKSWEAVEAFYSAALSNGGTSEGAPRLRLQYNPDFYAAYVRDLDGNKLAVVCRGFTERQGSDESKRL' A
#
# COMPACT_ATOMS: atom_id res chain seq x y z
N MET A 1 7.79 14.13 3.86
CA MET A 1 6.94 13.04 3.30
C MET A 1 5.61 13.65 2.92
N ILE A 2 5.06 13.27 1.78
CA ILE A 2 3.66 13.54 1.39
C ILE A 2 2.92 12.20 1.28
N ALA A 3 1.63 12.19 1.64
CA ALA A 3 0.75 11.04 1.49
C ALA A 3 -0.39 11.36 0.53
N LEU A 4 -0.51 10.58 -0.54
CA LEU A 4 -1.58 10.66 -1.52
C LEU A 4 -2.73 9.73 -1.13
N HIS A 5 -3.97 10.18 -1.31
CA HIS A 5 -5.17 9.38 -1.06
C HIS A 5 -5.52 8.53 -2.29
N ALA A 6 -5.57 7.21 -2.12
CA ALA A 6 -6.03 6.25 -3.14
C ALA A 6 -7.46 5.78 -2.86
N LYS A 7 -8.23 5.59 -3.94
CA LYS A 7 -9.62 5.11 -3.88
C LYS A 7 -9.74 3.59 -3.69
N SER A 8 -8.66 2.85 -3.92
CA SER A 8 -8.63 1.39 -3.80
C SER A 8 -7.23 0.86 -3.50
N TRP A 9 -7.19 -0.41 -3.14
CA TRP A 9 -6.03 -1.28 -3.01
C TRP A 9 -5.23 -1.39 -4.31
N GLU A 10 -5.93 -1.68 -5.40
CA GLU A 10 -5.38 -1.71 -6.75
C GLU A 10 -4.70 -0.37 -7.11
N ALA A 11 -5.28 0.78 -6.73
CA ALA A 11 -4.67 2.08 -6.96
C ALA A 11 -3.39 2.32 -6.12
N VAL A 12 -3.28 1.73 -4.92
CA VAL A 12 -2.02 1.71 -4.13
C VAL A 12 -0.95 0.86 -4.82
N GLU A 13 -1.34 -0.29 -5.36
CA GLU A 13 -0.44 -1.23 -6.07
C GLU A 13 0.02 -0.68 -7.43
N ALA A 14 -0.89 -0.09 -8.20
CA ALA A 14 -0.60 0.54 -9.48
C ALA A 14 0.35 1.73 -9.32
N PHE A 15 0.14 2.59 -8.30
CA PHE A 15 1.07 3.67 -7.98
C PHE A 15 2.46 3.12 -7.64
N TYR A 16 2.53 2.10 -6.77
CA TYR A 16 3.81 1.52 -6.36
C TYR A 16 4.55 0.87 -7.54
N SER A 17 3.85 0.10 -8.37
CA SER A 17 4.40 -0.51 -9.58
C SER A 17 4.93 0.55 -10.54
N ALA A 18 4.13 1.56 -10.86
CA ALA A 18 4.53 2.66 -11.74
C ALA A 18 5.75 3.43 -11.21
N ALA A 19 5.81 3.70 -9.90
CA ALA A 19 6.93 4.38 -9.28
C ALA A 19 8.24 3.57 -9.44
N LEU A 20 8.22 2.26 -9.22
CA LEU A 20 9.39 1.40 -9.41
C LEU A 20 9.81 1.30 -10.89
N SER A 21 8.85 1.17 -11.81
CA SER A 21 9.12 1.12 -13.25
C SER A 21 9.74 2.42 -13.80
N ASN A 22 9.56 3.55 -13.11
CA ASN A 22 10.16 4.84 -13.46
C ASN A 22 11.43 5.18 -12.64
N GLY A 23 12.06 4.18 -12.01
CA GLY A 23 13.34 4.33 -11.29
C GLY A 23 13.23 4.80 -9.84
N GLY A 24 12.02 4.97 -9.30
CA GLY A 24 11.82 5.11 -7.87
C GLY A 24 12.21 3.85 -7.11
N THR A 25 12.53 3.97 -5.83
CA THR A 25 12.95 2.81 -5.00
C THR A 25 11.92 2.50 -3.91
N SER A 26 11.80 1.22 -3.54
CA SER A 26 10.84 0.79 -2.51
C SER A 26 11.31 1.15 -1.11
N GLU A 27 10.42 1.74 -0.32
CA GLU A 27 10.59 1.92 1.13
C GLU A 27 9.46 1.23 1.92
N GLY A 28 8.73 0.31 1.25
CA GLY A 28 7.69 -0.51 1.84
C GLY A 28 6.58 -0.83 0.85
N ALA A 29 6.50 -2.10 0.44
CA ALA A 29 5.48 -2.62 -0.47
C ALA A 29 4.03 -2.33 -0.04
N PRO A 30 3.07 -2.41 -0.99
CA PRO A 30 1.63 -2.48 -0.71
C PRO A 30 1.35 -3.58 0.33
N ARG A 31 0.74 -3.21 1.46
CA ARG A 31 0.22 -4.14 2.47
C ARG A 31 -0.62 -3.41 3.52
N LEU A 32 -1.41 -4.17 4.27
CA LEU A 32 -2.05 -3.69 5.50
C LEU A 32 -1.00 -3.23 6.51
N ARG A 33 -1.24 -2.06 7.12
CA ARG A 33 -0.47 -1.53 8.25
C ARG A 33 -1.35 -1.60 9.51
N LEU A 34 -1.56 -2.82 10.00
CA LEU A 34 -2.43 -3.14 11.13
C LEU A 34 -2.05 -2.38 12.42
N GLN A 35 -0.80 -1.92 12.55
CA GLN A 35 -0.35 -1.08 13.65
C GLN A 35 -0.91 0.36 13.64
N TYR A 36 -1.49 0.81 12.52
CA TYR A 36 -2.14 2.12 12.42
C TYR A 36 -3.66 2.01 12.48
N ASN A 37 -4.24 1.11 11.69
CA ASN A 37 -5.66 0.73 11.73
C ASN A 37 -5.86 -0.58 10.95
N PRO A 38 -6.92 -1.36 11.24
CA PRO A 38 -7.27 -2.56 10.46
C PRO A 38 -7.56 -2.28 8.98
N ASP A 39 -7.95 -1.04 8.65
CA ASP A 39 -8.33 -0.63 7.30
C ASP A 39 -7.25 0.12 6.52
N PHE A 40 -6.04 0.28 7.08
CA PHE A 40 -4.99 1.11 6.50
C PHE A 40 -4.15 0.32 5.49
N TYR A 41 -4.40 0.49 4.19
CA TYR A 41 -3.54 -0.04 3.13
C TYR A 41 -2.62 1.04 2.60
N ALA A 42 -1.32 0.75 2.48
CA ALA A 42 -0.37 1.73 2.00
C ALA A 42 0.83 1.11 1.28
N ALA A 43 1.48 1.93 0.46
CA ALA A 43 2.80 1.67 -0.09
C ALA A 43 3.67 2.94 0.04
N TYR A 44 4.99 2.74 0.07
CA TYR A 44 5.98 3.79 0.28
C TYR A 44 7.13 3.65 -0.73
N VAL A 45 7.51 4.77 -1.35
CA VAL A 45 8.59 4.83 -2.33
C VAL A 45 9.42 6.09 -2.14
N ARG A 46 10.66 6.06 -2.63
CA ARG A 46 11.46 7.25 -2.92
C ARG A 46 11.31 7.62 -4.39
N ASP A 47 11.15 8.90 -4.69
CA ASP A 47 11.37 9.42 -6.04
C ASP A 47 12.88 9.57 -6.35
N LEU A 48 13.20 10.08 -7.54
CA LEU A 48 14.58 10.26 -8.02
C LEU A 48 15.35 11.34 -7.25
N ASP A 49 14.64 12.30 -6.63
CA ASP A 49 15.21 13.34 -5.77
C ASP A 49 15.36 12.86 -4.31
N GLY A 50 14.95 11.62 -4.00
CA GLY A 50 15.02 11.03 -2.67
C GLY A 50 13.89 11.43 -1.73
N ASN A 51 12.84 12.12 -2.21
CA ASN A 51 11.67 12.44 -1.40
C ASN A 51 10.89 11.17 -1.07
N LYS A 52 10.45 11.06 0.19
CA LYS A 52 9.60 9.95 0.62
C LYS A 52 8.13 10.22 0.29
N LEU A 53 7.57 9.42 -0.61
CA LEU A 53 6.17 9.44 -1.00
C LEU A 53 5.43 8.26 -0.36
N ALA A 54 4.20 8.50 0.06
CA ALA A 54 3.26 7.47 0.48
C ALA A 54 1.99 7.54 -0.38
N VAL A 55 1.39 6.39 -0.65
CA VAL A 55 0.02 6.30 -1.16
C VAL A 55 -0.79 5.46 -0.17
N VAL A 56 -1.99 5.90 0.18
CA VAL A 56 -2.81 5.33 1.26
C VAL A 56 -4.25 5.18 0.82
N CYS A 57 -4.80 3.98 0.96
CA CYS A 57 -6.23 3.70 0.89
C CYS A 57 -6.75 3.39 2.30
N ARG A 58 -7.84 4.06 2.70
CA ARG A 58 -8.65 3.72 3.87
C ARG A 58 -9.93 3.02 3.39
N GLY A 59 -10.57 2.25 4.27
CA GLY A 59 -11.62 1.31 3.87
C GLY A 59 -11.07 0.03 3.24
N PHE A 60 -11.95 -0.94 3.00
CA PHE A 60 -11.65 -2.28 2.46
C PHE A 60 -11.99 -2.31 0.96
N THR A 61 -11.09 -2.79 0.10
CA THR A 61 -11.37 -2.92 -1.35
C THR A 61 -10.62 -4.08 -2.07
N GLU A 62 -10.47 -5.33 -1.63
CA GLU A 62 -10.80 -6.13 -0.44
C GLU A 62 -9.81 -7.34 -0.47
N ARG A 63 -9.33 -8.02 0.60
CA ARG A 63 -9.72 -8.23 2.01
C ARG A 63 -11.00 -9.04 2.25
N GLN A 64 -10.93 -10.32 2.58
CA GLN A 64 -9.84 -11.28 2.65
C GLN A 64 -10.44 -12.65 2.30
N GLY A 65 -9.60 -13.62 1.97
CA GLY A 65 -9.93 -15.04 2.21
C GLY A 65 -8.96 -15.60 3.24
N SER A 66 -9.43 -15.85 4.46
CA SER A 66 -8.73 -16.70 5.43
C SER A 66 -9.52 -17.99 5.58
N ASP A 67 -9.05 -19.06 4.94
CA ASP A 67 -9.74 -20.35 4.90
C ASP A 67 -9.90 -20.96 6.32
N GLU A 68 -11.00 -21.68 6.56
CA GLU A 68 -11.55 -21.97 7.91
C GLU A 68 -10.82 -23.11 8.65
N SER A 69 -9.53 -23.31 8.41
CA SER A 69 -8.73 -24.45 8.90
C SER A 69 -8.29 -24.35 10.38
N LYS A 70 -9.21 -23.93 11.26
CA LYS A 70 -9.07 -23.95 12.73
C LYS A 70 -10.35 -24.43 13.43
N ARG A 71 -10.94 -25.51 12.90
CA ARG A 71 -12.13 -26.16 13.47
C ARG A 71 -12.05 -27.70 13.41
N LEU A 72 -10.90 -28.25 13.81
CA LEU A 72 -10.72 -29.61 14.31
C LEU A 72 -9.72 -29.57 15.48
#